data_AF-A0A268NYX1-F1
#
_entry.id   AF-A0A268NYX1-F1
#
_cell.length_a   1.000
_cell.length_b   1.000
_cell.length_c   1.000
_cell.angle_alpha   90.00
_cell.angle_beta   90.00
_cell.angle_gamma   90.00
#
_symmetry.space_group_name_H-M   'P 1'
#
loop_
_entity.id
_entity.type
_entity.pdbx_description
1 polymer ?
#
loop_
_entity_poly.entity_id
_entity_poly.type
_entity_poly.pdbx_seq_one_letter_code
_entity_poly.pdbx_strand_id
1 'polypeptide(L)'
;MKKRKWKILIILSIVFVGALSLWYWNYQEKERVQLRDEERELRLYIRTADTLRMEIDYRNYEKTRTVKDIVLTPTIETERTIERWEAVSQAFPSIKFPQEEVEEGDWVQVCQRLLGS
;
A
#
# COMPACT_ATOMS: atom_id res chain seq x y z
N MET A 1 -46.14 34.86 -15.75
CA MET A 1 -45.08 33.96 -16.29
C MET A 1 -43.64 34.29 -15.83
N LYS A 2 -43.19 35.56 -15.78
CA LYS A 2 -41.80 35.93 -15.40
C LYS A 2 -41.35 35.40 -14.02
N LYS A 3 -42.18 35.54 -12.97
CA LYS A 3 -41.85 35.10 -11.59
C LYS A 3 -41.65 33.58 -11.46
N ARG A 4 -42.38 32.77 -12.24
CA ARG A 4 -42.25 31.29 -12.23
C ARG A 4 -40.95 30.83 -12.91
N LYS A 5 -40.56 31.47 -14.02
CA LYS A 5 -39.28 31.22 -14.69
C LYS A 5 -38.07 31.61 -13.82
N TRP A 6 -38.20 32.70 -13.05
CA TRP A 6 -37.17 33.15 -12.11
C TRP A 6 -36.96 32.19 -10.93
N LYS A 7 -38.05 31.67 -10.34
CA LYS A 7 -37.97 30.64 -9.30
C LYS A 7 -37.29 29.36 -9.79
N ILE A 8 -37.56 28.94 -11.03
CA ILE A 8 -36.91 27.76 -11.62
C ILE A 8 -35.41 27.98 -11.82
N LEU A 9 -34.98 29.17 -12.27
CA LEU A 9 -33.56 29.50 -12.42
C LEU A 9 -32.80 29.48 -11.09
N ILE A 10 -33.42 29.97 -10.01
CA ILE A 10 -32.81 29.94 -8.66
C ILE A 10 -32.64 28.49 -8.19
N ILE A 11 -33.66 27.65 -8.36
CA ILE A 11 -33.58 26.23 -7.98
C ILE A 11 -32.50 25.51 -8.78
N LEU A 12 -32.42 25.76 -10.09
CA LEU A 12 -31.40 25.16 -10.95
C LEU A 12 -29.98 25.57 -10.52
N SER A 13 -29.79 26.84 -10.15
CA SER A 13 -28.51 27.35 -9.65
C SER A 13 -28.10 26.67 -8.34
N ILE A 14 -29.03 26.49 -7.39
CA ILE A 14 -28.75 25.81 -6.11
C ILE A 14 -28.39 24.34 -6.35
N VAL A 15 -29.13 23.65 -7.22
CA VAL A 15 -28.84 22.24 -7.56
C VAL A 15 -27.47 22.11 -8.23
N PHE A 16 -27.12 23.04 -9.11
CA PHE A 16 -25.82 23.04 -9.79
C PHE A 16 -24.66 23.25 -8.81
N VAL A 17 -24.78 24.22 -7.89
CA VAL A 17 -23.76 24.45 -6.85
C VAL A 17 -23.64 23.26 -5.89
N GLY A 18 -24.77 22.64 -5.52
CA GLY A 18 -24.78 21.43 -4.70
C GLY A 18 -24.09 20.25 -5.39
N ALA A 19 -24.37 20.03 -6.68
CA ALA A 19 -23.74 18.97 -7.47
C ALA A 19 -22.22 19.17 -7.61
N LEU A 20 -21.76 20.40 -7.88
CA LEU A 20 -20.34 20.72 -7.95
C LEU A 20 -19.63 20.51 -6.61
N SER A 21 -20.28 20.88 -5.51
CA SER A 21 -19.72 20.71 -4.16
C SER A 21 -19.57 19.23 -3.80
N LEU A 22 -20.58 18.40 -4.11
CA LEU A 22 -20.51 16.95 -3.92
C LEU A 22 -19.45 16.29 -4.80
N TRP A 23 -19.34 16.74 -6.06
CA TRP A 23 -18.31 16.25 -6.98
C TRP A 23 -16.90 16.57 -6.47
N TYR A 24 -16.68 17.80 -6.01
CA TYR A 24 -15.41 18.24 -5.44
C TYR A 24 -15.05 17.46 -4.16
N TRP A 25 -16.01 17.25 -3.26
CA TRP A 25 -15.81 16.43 -2.06
C TRP A 25 -15.41 15.00 -2.43
N ASN A 26 -16.15 14.37 -3.34
CA ASN A 26 -15.88 12.99 -3.76
C ASN A 26 -14.52 12.85 -4.45
N TYR A 27 -14.09 13.87 -5.21
CA TYR A 27 -12.75 13.91 -5.81
C TYR A 27 -11.65 13.94 -4.74
N GLN A 28 -11.78 14.84 -3.75
CA GLN A 28 -10.86 14.94 -2.62
C GLN A 28 -10.78 13.64 -1.81
N GLU A 29 -11.91 12.97 -1.55
CA GLU A 29 -11.89 11.73 -0.78
C GLU A 29 -11.17 10.61 -1.54
N LYS A 30 -11.35 10.51 -2.86
CA LYS A 30 -10.63 9.55 -3.70
C LYS A 30 -9.11 9.77 -3.65
N GLU A 31 -8.68 11.01 -3.77
CA GLU A 31 -7.25 11.37 -3.69
C GLU A 31 -6.67 11.02 -2.32
N ARG A 32 -7.39 11.30 -1.23
CA ARG A 32 -6.97 10.93 0.13
C ARG A 32 -6.90 9.43 0.35
N VAL A 33 -7.83 8.66 -0.22
CA VAL A 33 -7.80 7.19 -0.14
C VAL A 33 -6.57 6.65 -0.88
N GLN A 34 -6.31 7.14 -2.10
CA GLN A 34 -5.13 6.74 -2.88
C GLN A 34 -3.83 7.02 -2.13
N LEU A 35 -3.66 8.24 -1.60
CA LEU A 35 -2.47 8.60 -0.82
C LEU A 35 -2.29 7.70 0.42
N ARG A 36 -3.39 7.41 1.13
CA ARG A 36 -3.32 6.50 2.31
C ARG A 36 -2.91 5.08 1.92
N ASP A 37 -3.40 4.59 0.79
CA ASP A 37 -3.07 3.25 0.30
C ASP A 37 -1.60 3.18 -0.14
N GLU A 38 -1.10 4.18 -0.87
CA GLU A 38 0.31 4.29 -1.25
C GLU A 38 1.23 4.38 -0.03
N GLU A 39 0.89 5.21 0.95
CA GLU A 39 1.64 5.29 2.19
C GLU A 39 1.64 3.96 2.96
N ARG A 40 0.53 3.23 2.93
CA ARG A 40 0.42 1.92 3.59
C ARG A 40 1.31 0.90 2.89
N GLU A 41 1.32 0.89 1.56
CA GLU A 41 2.20 0.03 0.77
C GLU A 41 3.66 0.38 1.03
N LEU A 42 4.04 1.67 1.02
CA LEU A 42 5.40 2.11 1.31
C LEU A 42 5.87 1.69 2.70
N ARG A 43 5.01 1.86 3.72
CA ARG A 43 5.30 1.41 5.09
C ARG A 43 5.53 -0.10 5.16
N LEU A 44 4.87 -0.88 4.31
CA LEU A 44 5.04 -2.32 4.23
C LEU A 44 6.46 -2.66 3.75
N TYR A 45 6.92 -2.06 2.65
CA TYR A 45 8.27 -2.27 2.13
C TYR A 45 9.36 -1.89 3.13
N ILE A 46 9.20 -0.72 3.78
CA ILE A 46 10.14 -0.27 4.81
C ILE A 46 10.16 -1.23 6.00
N ARG A 47 8.99 -1.68 6.46
CA ARG A 47 8.89 -2.65 7.57
C ARG A 47 9.51 -4.00 7.18
N THR A 48 9.25 -4.48 5.97
CA THR A 48 9.81 -5.73 5.46
C THR A 48 11.33 -5.66 5.47
N ALA A 49 11.89 -4.58 4.95
CA ALA A 49 13.34 -4.40 4.93
C ALA A 49 13.94 -4.32 6.34
N ASP A 50 13.31 -3.61 7.26
CA ASP A 50 13.77 -3.51 8.65
C ASP A 50 13.70 -4.88 9.35
N THR A 51 12.57 -5.58 9.20
CA THR A 51 12.33 -6.90 9.83
C THR A 51 13.29 -7.96 9.30
N LEU A 52 13.45 -8.03 7.99
CA LEU A 52 14.28 -9.04 7.31
C LEU A 52 15.72 -8.55 7.08
N ARG A 53 16.07 -7.36 7.60
CA ARG A 53 17.41 -6.76 7.52
C ARG A 53 17.93 -6.66 6.07
N MET A 54 17.06 -6.23 5.18
CA MET A 54 17.32 -6.09 3.75
C MET A 54 17.75 -4.66 3.42
N GLU A 55 18.41 -4.51 2.27
CA GLU A 55 18.69 -3.20 1.69
C GLU A 55 17.48 -2.74 0.84
N ILE A 56 17.15 -1.45 0.90
CA ILE A 56 16.10 -0.84 0.09
C ILE A 56 16.71 0.02 -1.00
N ASP A 57 16.31 -0.21 -2.25
CA ASP A 57 16.64 0.61 -3.39
C ASP A 57 15.43 1.40 -3.91
N TYR A 58 15.52 2.73 -3.82
CA TYR A 58 14.49 3.67 -4.25
C TYR A 58 14.70 4.22 -5.67
N ARG A 59 15.77 3.85 -6.38
CA ARG A 59 16.16 4.48 -7.66
C ARG A 59 15.07 4.44 -8.73
N ASN A 60 14.29 3.36 -8.78
CA ASN A 60 13.18 3.23 -9.73
C ASN A 60 11.93 3.96 -9.22
N TYR A 61 11.61 3.84 -7.93
CA TYR A 61 10.55 4.61 -7.27
C TYR A 61 10.69 6.13 -7.48
N GLU A 62 11.89 6.68 -7.38
CA GLU A 62 12.12 8.12 -7.59
C GLU A 62 11.75 8.59 -9.01
N LYS A 63 11.83 7.70 -10.00
CA LYS A 63 11.51 7.98 -11.41
C LYS A 63 10.02 7.80 -11.70
N THR A 64 9.42 6.74 -11.20
CA THR A 64 8.06 6.33 -11.55
C THR A 64 7.01 6.81 -10.55
N ARG A 65 7.44 7.11 -9.32
CA ARG A 65 6.58 7.37 -8.16
C ARG A 65 5.67 6.19 -7.78
N THR A 66 6.00 4.98 -8.25
CA THR A 66 5.23 3.76 -7.97
C THR A 66 5.90 2.95 -6.87
N VAL A 67 5.20 2.69 -5.76
CA VAL A 67 5.75 1.96 -4.61
C VAL A 67 6.26 0.56 -4.98
N LYS A 68 5.60 -0.12 -5.92
CA LYS A 68 5.99 -1.44 -6.41
C LYS A 68 7.33 -1.48 -7.14
N ASP A 69 7.87 -0.32 -7.50
CA ASP A 69 9.19 -0.22 -8.13
C ASP A 69 10.33 -0.12 -7.10
N ILE A 70 10.00 -0.13 -5.80
CA ILE A 70 10.99 -0.28 -4.73
C ILE A 70 11.53 -1.70 -4.76
N VAL A 71 12.86 -1.83 -4.78
CA VAL A 71 13.51 -3.13 -4.80
C VAL A 71 14.07 -3.44 -3.41
N LEU A 72 13.74 -4.62 -2.89
CA LEU A 72 14.29 -5.15 -1.65
C LEU A 72 15.38 -6.17 -1.98
N THR A 73 16.60 -5.91 -1.52
CA THR A 73 17.75 -6.77 -1.81
C THR A 73 18.15 -7.52 -0.54
N PRO A 74 18.13 -8.87 -0.56
CA PRO A 74 18.59 -9.68 0.57
C PRO A 74 20.04 -9.36 0.93
N THR A 75 20.36 -9.37 2.22
CA THR A 75 21.73 -9.28 2.72
C THR A 75 22.12 -10.58 3.42
N ILE A 76 23.38 -10.69 3.82
CA ILE A 76 23.86 -11.79 4.68
C ILE A 76 23.04 -11.87 5.99
N GLU A 77 22.57 -10.74 6.51
CA GLU A 77 21.72 -10.72 7.70
C GLU A 77 20.29 -11.20 7.40
N THR A 78 19.81 -11.00 6.17
CA THR A 78 18.55 -11.58 5.69
C THR A 78 18.65 -13.11 5.66
N GLU A 79 19.70 -13.66 5.04
CA GLU A 79 19.93 -15.11 4.99
C GLU A 79 19.92 -15.73 6.39
N ARG A 80 20.68 -15.16 7.33
CA ARG A 80 20.70 -15.60 8.74
C ARG A 80 19.34 -15.53 9.41
N THR A 81 18.54 -14.52 9.10
CA THR A 81 17.20 -14.35 9.65
C THR A 81 16.27 -15.44 9.12
N ILE A 82 16.35 -15.73 7.83
CA ILE A 82 15.56 -16.74 7.13
C ILE A 82 15.92 -18.16 7.62
N GLU A 83 17.21 -18.49 7.70
CA GLU A 83 17.70 -19.77 8.25
C GLU A 83 17.19 -20.03 9.68
N ARG A 84 17.18 -18.99 10.53
CA ARG A 84 16.63 -19.09 11.88
C ARG A 84 15.13 -19.40 11.87
N TRP A 85 14.38 -18.74 10.99
CA TRP A 85 12.94 -19.00 10.86
C TRP A 85 12.64 -20.40 10.33
N GLU A 86 13.44 -20.88 9.38
CA GLU A 86 13.36 -22.26 8.88
C GLU A 86 13.59 -23.25 10.03
N ALA A 87 14.67 -23.08 10.80
CA ALA A 87 14.96 -23.94 11.95
C ALA A 87 13.85 -23.91 13.02
N VAL A 88 13.25 -22.74 13.27
CA VAL A 88 12.09 -22.61 14.17
C VAL A 88 10.89 -23.38 13.64
N SER A 89 10.60 -23.31 12.33
CA SER A 89 9.49 -24.06 11.73
C SER A 89 9.67 -25.58 11.82
N GLN A 90 10.91 -26.06 11.70
CA GLN A 90 11.24 -27.48 11.85
C GLN A 90 11.06 -27.95 13.30
N ALA A 91 11.42 -27.11 14.28
CA ALA A 91 11.23 -27.40 15.70
C ALA A 91 9.77 -27.31 16.16
N PHE A 92 8.98 -26.43 15.52
CA PHE A 92 7.58 -26.19 15.86
C PHE A 92 6.69 -26.38 14.63
N PRO A 93 6.19 -27.62 14.38
CA PRO A 93 5.43 -27.95 13.16
C PRO A 93 4.13 -27.15 12.96
N SER A 94 3.65 -26.43 13.98
CA SER A 94 2.53 -25.49 13.85
C SER A 94 2.89 -24.23 13.08
N ILE A 95 4.17 -23.89 12.96
CA ILE A 95 4.68 -22.76 12.18
C ILE A 95 5.10 -23.30 10.82
N LYS A 96 4.52 -22.76 9.75
CA LYS A 96 4.91 -23.10 8.37
C LYS A 96 5.89 -22.06 7.85
N PHE A 97 7.03 -22.52 7.38
CA PHE A 97 8.00 -21.67 6.71
C PHE A 97 7.56 -21.36 5.27
N PRO A 98 7.58 -20.09 4.82
CA PRO A 98 7.13 -19.69 3.48
C PRO A 98 8.23 -19.94 2.43
N GLN A 99 8.53 -21.21 2.15
CA GLN A 99 9.60 -21.61 1.22
C GLN A 99 9.36 -21.08 -0.20
N GLU A 100 8.13 -21.18 -0.70
CA GLU A 100 7.75 -20.75 -2.05
C GLU A 100 7.98 -19.24 -2.23
N GLU A 101 7.52 -18.43 -1.27
CA GLU A 101 7.67 -16.98 -1.34
C GLU A 101 9.15 -16.53 -1.24
N VAL A 102 9.99 -17.28 -0.52
CA VAL A 102 11.45 -17.06 -0.47
C VAL A 102 12.10 -17.36 -1.83
N GLU A 103 11.71 -18.44 -2.49
CA GLU A 103 12.23 -18.82 -3.81
C GLU A 103 11.79 -17.85 -4.92
N GLU A 104 10.56 -17.34 -4.84
CA GLU A 104 10.02 -16.33 -5.75
C GLU A 104 10.60 -14.93 -5.50
N GLY A 105 11.19 -14.69 -4.33
CA GLY A 105 11.71 -13.40 -3.93
C GLY A 105 10.63 -12.38 -3.57
N ASP A 106 9.40 -12.82 -3.23
CA ASP A 106 8.35 -11.95 -2.70
C ASP A 106 8.58 -11.70 -1.20
N TRP A 107 9.58 -10.88 -0.91
CA TRP A 107 10.02 -10.57 0.45
C TRP A 107 8.93 -9.93 1.31
N VAL A 108 8.03 -9.19 0.67
CA VAL A 108 6.86 -8.61 1.34
C VAL A 108 5.97 -9.71 1.87
N GLN A 109 5.65 -10.70 1.03
CA GLN A 109 4.82 -11.83 1.43
C GLN A 109 5.52 -12.73 2.46
N VAL A 110 6.84 -12.97 2.29
CA VAL A 110 7.66 -13.68 3.29
C VAL A 110 7.51 -13.03 4.68
N CYS A 111 7.67 -11.70 4.77
CA CYS A 111 7.56 -10.99 6.04
C CYS A 111 6.15 -11.11 6.65
N GLN A 112 5.09 -11.01 5.84
CA GLN A 112 3.70 -11.15 6.31
C GLN A 112 3.43 -12.56 6.86
N ARG A 113 3.91 -13.60 6.17
CA ARG A 113 3.78 -15.01 6.60
C ARG A 113 4.48 -15.29 7.92
N LEU A 114 5.69 -14.75 8.10
CA LEU A 114 6.49 -14.96 9.30
C LEU A 114 5.93 -14.19 10.51
N LEU A 115 5.36 -13.00 10.31
CA LEU A 115 4.85 -12.15 11.38
C LEU A 115 3.35 -12.32 11.67
N GLY A 116 2.61 -13.05 10.85
CA GLY A 116 1.18 -13.31 11.04
C GLY A 116 0.31 -12.06 10.90
N SER A 117 0.64 -11.17 9.96
CA SER A 117 -0.10 -9.92 9.69
C SER A 117 -1.24 -10.07 8.70
#